data_AF-A0A5D0CL75-F1
#
_entry.id   AF-A0A5D0CL75-F1
#
_cell.length_a   1.000
_cell.length_b   1.000
_cell.length_c   1.000
_cell.angle_alpha   90.00
_cell.angle_beta   90.00
_cell.angle_gamma   90.00
#
_symmetry.space_group_name_H-M   'P 1'
#
loop_
_entity.id
_entity.type
_entity.pdbx_description
1 polymer ?
#
loop_
_entity_poly.entity_id
_entity_poly.type
_entity_poly.pdbx_seq_one_letter_code
_entity_poly.pdbx_strand_id
1 'polypeptide(L)'
;MLRSLLGEPPRENEGLLANTMNAMLQTTKLLQKQTELSKDPTHDFRKLEIWTLGLISSLDELEQCLHAAGFFRRKVRHNFVEDMDPAERSDYARYVFFYKDGFIRVFSTLDKLGTVLNELYDLKTSKVKAHFSYFTVLRQFRYLKVHPDLGNRLVAIKERHKEAMAVLRKRRNTEIHYMNSEMQDDLWQRHQALHGKIELEDLDRHLRDLENGYLMVCETLETVFNYTNERWKKVSAK
;
A
#
# COMPACT_ATOMS: atom_id res chain seq x y z
N MET A 1 4.08 -6.60 -14.48
CA MET A 1 3.93 -8.05 -14.76
C MET A 1 2.48 -8.42 -15.09
N LEU A 2 1.48 -7.95 -14.33
CA LEU A 2 0.08 -8.34 -14.54
C LEU A 2 -0.52 -7.82 -15.85
N ARG A 3 -0.14 -6.62 -16.31
CA ARG A 3 -0.70 -6.02 -17.56
C ARG A 3 -0.50 -6.89 -18.80
N SER A 4 0.66 -7.53 -18.96
CA SER A 4 0.89 -8.45 -20.08
C SER A 4 0.00 -9.69 -20.02
N LEU A 5 -0.36 -10.16 -18.82
CA LEU A 5 -1.31 -11.26 -18.64
C LEU A 5 -2.76 -10.83 -18.96
N LEU A 6 -3.06 -9.53 -18.90
CA LEU A 6 -4.34 -8.94 -19.30
C LEU A 6 -4.40 -8.57 -20.79
N GLY A 7 -3.32 -8.82 -21.55
CA GLY A 7 -3.21 -8.44 -22.95
C GLY A 7 -2.90 -6.96 -23.18
N GLU A 8 -2.46 -6.24 -22.15
CA GLU A 8 -2.11 -4.82 -22.21
C GLU A 8 -0.59 -4.62 -22.23
N PRO A 9 -0.10 -3.51 -22.81
CA PRO A 9 1.33 -3.20 -22.80
C PRO A 9 1.84 -3.00 -21.37
N PRO A 10 3.15 -3.19 -21.15
CA PRO A 10 3.79 -2.82 -19.88
C PRO A 10 3.47 -1.37 -19.51
N ARG A 11 3.31 -1.13 -18.21
CA ARG A 11 3.05 0.22 -17.69
C ARG A 11 4.28 1.09 -17.88
N GLU A 12 4.09 2.33 -18.34
CA GLU A 12 5.10 3.38 -18.24
C GLU A 12 4.99 4.09 -16.88
N ASN A 13 6.13 4.31 -16.22
CA ASN A 13 6.16 5.06 -14.97
C ASN A 13 5.92 6.54 -15.29
N GLU A 14 4.76 7.08 -14.91
CA GLU A 14 4.42 8.50 -15.10
C GLU A 14 3.92 9.16 -13.82
N GLY A 15 3.89 10.50 -13.82
CA GLY A 15 3.30 11.32 -12.77
C GLY A 15 3.83 11.00 -11.36
N LEU A 16 2.91 10.95 -10.41
CA LEU A 16 3.22 10.71 -9.00
C LEU A 16 3.96 9.37 -8.77
N LEU A 17 3.63 8.33 -9.53
CA LEU A 17 4.28 7.04 -9.41
C LEU A 17 5.74 7.09 -9.84
N ALA A 18 6.03 7.73 -10.98
CA ALA A 18 7.40 7.94 -11.44
C ALA A 18 8.21 8.73 -10.43
N ASN A 19 7.66 9.83 -9.92
CA ASN A 19 8.33 10.67 -8.93
C ASN A 19 8.65 9.88 -7.66
N THR A 20 7.68 9.09 -7.18
CA THR A 20 7.84 8.24 -6.00
C THR A 20 8.95 7.20 -6.21
N MET A 21 8.90 6.44 -7.30
CA MET A 21 9.90 5.41 -7.61
C MET A 21 11.30 6.01 -7.78
N ASN A 22 11.41 7.16 -8.46
CA ASN A 22 12.67 7.85 -8.64
C ASN A 22 13.26 8.35 -7.31
N ALA A 23 12.43 8.88 -6.41
CA ALA A 23 12.88 9.30 -5.08
C ALA A 23 13.44 8.12 -4.28
N MET A 24 12.77 6.97 -4.32
CA MET A 24 13.22 5.74 -3.66
C MET A 24 14.52 5.20 -4.26
N LEU A 25 14.62 5.11 -5.59
CA LEU A 25 15.84 4.70 -6.29
C LEU A 25 17.02 5.65 -6.04
N GLN A 26 16.74 6.95 -5.85
CA GLN A 26 17.79 7.88 -5.46
C GLN A 26 18.32 7.58 -4.05
N THR A 27 17.45 7.21 -3.12
CA THR A 27 17.86 6.79 -1.78
C THR A 27 18.69 5.51 -1.81
N THR A 28 18.34 4.52 -2.64
CA THR A 28 19.16 3.30 -2.76
C THR A 28 20.58 3.60 -3.27
N LYS A 29 20.72 4.50 -4.26
CA LYS A 29 22.04 4.96 -4.73
C LYS A 29 22.86 5.64 -3.63
N LEU A 30 22.22 6.43 -2.77
CA LEU A 30 22.89 7.07 -1.63
C LEU A 30 23.35 6.05 -0.60
N LEU A 31 22.52 5.05 -0.31
CA LEU A 31 22.86 3.95 0.61
C LEU A 31 24.02 3.12 0.06
N GLN A 32 23.99 2.74 -1.21
CA GLN A 32 25.09 2.02 -1.88
C GLN A 32 26.42 2.78 -1.77
N LYS A 33 26.42 4.08 -2.09
CA LYS A 33 27.60 4.92 -1.95
C LYS A 33 28.12 4.95 -0.51
N GLN A 34 27.23 5.04 0.46
CA GLN A 34 27.61 5.05 1.88
C GLN A 34 28.18 3.69 2.33
N THR A 35 27.64 2.59 1.82
CA THR A 35 28.15 1.24 2.03
C THR A 35 29.60 1.11 1.53
N GLU A 36 29.88 1.62 0.33
CA GLU A 36 31.22 1.57 -0.26
C GLU A 36 32.25 2.39 0.54
N LEU A 37 31.85 3.58 1.01
CA LEU A 37 32.69 4.50 1.77
C LEU A 37 32.99 4.00 3.18
N SER A 38 31.97 3.51 3.90
CA SER A 38 32.10 3.09 5.30
C SER A 38 32.49 1.62 5.48
N LYS A 39 32.48 0.84 4.39
CA LYS A 39 32.53 -0.63 4.39
C LYS A 39 31.37 -1.32 5.13
N ASP A 40 30.44 -0.55 5.69
CA ASP A 40 29.21 -0.97 6.36
C ASP A 40 29.38 -2.21 7.27
N PRO A 41 30.24 -2.13 8.31
CA PRO A 41 30.54 -3.29 9.15
C PRO A 41 29.32 -3.79 9.95
N THR A 42 28.34 -2.92 10.20
CA THR A 42 27.07 -3.28 10.87
C THR A 42 25.98 -3.70 9.91
N HIS A 43 26.22 -3.60 8.60
CA HIS A 43 25.27 -3.93 7.52
C HIS A 43 23.98 -3.10 7.52
N ASP A 44 23.98 -1.93 8.18
CA ASP A 44 22.78 -1.12 8.34
C ASP A 44 22.38 -0.44 7.03
N PHE A 45 23.34 0.06 6.25
CA PHE A 45 23.06 0.70 4.97
C PHE A 45 22.56 -0.32 3.94
N ARG A 46 23.19 -1.51 3.90
CA ARG A 46 22.75 -2.61 3.04
C ARG A 46 21.34 -3.11 3.40
N LYS A 47 21.03 -3.20 4.70
CA LYS A 47 19.69 -3.58 5.19
C LYS A 47 18.64 -2.58 4.72
N LEU A 48 18.90 -1.28 4.88
CA LEU A 48 18.01 -0.20 4.43
C LEU A 48 17.82 -0.20 2.91
N GLU A 49 18.87 -0.49 2.15
CA GLU A 49 18.80 -0.60 0.69
C GLU A 49 17.85 -1.71 0.27
N ILE A 50 18.03 -2.92 0.81
CA ILE A 50 17.17 -4.08 0.53
C ILE A 50 15.72 -3.78 0.89
N TRP A 51 15.46 -3.18 2.05
CA TRP A 51 14.10 -2.82 2.45
C TRP A 51 13.49 -1.76 1.54
N THR A 52 14.28 -0.80 1.06
CA THR A 52 13.82 0.22 0.10
C THR A 52 13.48 -0.41 -1.25
N LEU A 53 14.31 -1.32 -1.76
CA LEU A 53 14.00 -2.08 -2.99
C LEU A 53 12.73 -2.91 -2.82
N GLY A 54 12.54 -3.56 -1.67
CA GLY A 54 11.32 -4.30 -1.34
C GLY A 54 10.07 -3.41 -1.28
N LEU A 55 10.20 -2.14 -0.86
CA LEU A 55 9.12 -1.16 -0.94
C LEU A 55 8.79 -0.77 -2.39
N ILE A 56 9.79 -0.65 -3.27
CA ILE A 56 9.56 -0.37 -4.70
C ILE A 56 8.73 -1.51 -5.31
N SER A 57 9.10 -2.77 -5.04
CA SER A 57 8.32 -3.92 -5.48
C SER A 57 6.90 -3.91 -4.89
N SER A 58 6.75 -3.56 -3.61
CA SER A 58 5.42 -3.49 -2.97
C SER A 58 4.52 -2.42 -3.59
N LEU A 59 5.09 -1.28 -3.98
CA LEU A 59 4.37 -0.21 -4.67
C LEU A 59 3.95 -0.62 -6.07
N ASP A 60 4.84 -1.29 -6.82
CA ASP A 60 4.52 -1.83 -8.15
C ASP A 60 3.40 -2.88 -8.08
N GLU A 61 3.45 -3.79 -7.09
CA GLU A 61 2.41 -4.78 -6.85
C GLU A 61 1.06 -4.13 -6.52
N LEU A 62 1.05 -3.08 -5.67
CA LEU A 62 -0.16 -2.34 -5.32
C LEU A 62 -0.79 -1.67 -6.55
N GLU A 63 0.01 -0.99 -7.38
CA GLU A 63 -0.47 -0.39 -8.62
C GLU A 63 -1.09 -1.45 -9.54
N GLN A 64 -0.41 -2.58 -9.72
CA GLN A 64 -0.89 -3.64 -10.58
C GLN A 64 -2.19 -4.28 -10.07
N CYS A 65 -2.37 -4.41 -8.75
CA CYS A 65 -3.64 -4.84 -8.15
C CYS A 65 -4.77 -3.85 -8.42
N LEU A 66 -4.54 -2.55 -8.22
CA LEU A 66 -5.54 -1.51 -8.53
C LEU A 66 -5.92 -1.53 -10.01
N HIS A 67 -4.92 -1.62 -10.89
CA HIS A 67 -5.14 -1.67 -12.33
C HIS A 67 -5.94 -2.91 -12.75
N ALA A 68 -5.57 -4.10 -12.25
CA ALA A 68 -6.29 -5.34 -12.54
C ALA A 68 -7.73 -5.31 -12.01
N ALA A 69 -7.95 -4.80 -10.80
CA ALA A 69 -9.29 -4.61 -10.26
C ALA A 69 -10.12 -3.68 -11.17
N GLY A 70 -9.56 -2.54 -11.57
CA GLY A 70 -10.21 -1.63 -12.53
C GLY A 70 -10.52 -2.29 -13.88
N PHE A 71 -9.60 -3.11 -14.40
CA PHE A 71 -9.78 -3.84 -15.65
C PHE A 71 -10.97 -4.79 -15.61
N PHE A 72 -11.07 -5.62 -14.57
CA PHE A 72 -12.17 -6.58 -14.44
C PHE A 72 -13.49 -5.90 -14.07
N ARG A 73 -13.46 -4.84 -13.25
CA ARG A 73 -14.66 -4.06 -12.92
C ARG A 73 -15.41 -3.57 -14.17
N ARG A 74 -14.67 -3.09 -15.19
CA ARG A 74 -15.27 -2.59 -16.45
C ARG A 74 -16.03 -3.66 -17.24
N LYS A 75 -15.78 -4.94 -16.96
CA LYS A 75 -16.44 -6.07 -17.60
C LYS A 75 -17.71 -6.53 -16.87
N VAL A 76 -17.92 -6.08 -15.63
CA VAL A 76 -19.12 -6.35 -14.83
C VAL A 76 -20.18 -5.30 -15.11
N ARG A 77 -21.36 -5.74 -15.55
CA ARG A 77 -22.49 -4.93 -16.03
C ARG A 77 -23.74 -5.09 -15.16
N HIS A 78 -23.98 -6.28 -14.62
CA HIS A 78 -25.14 -6.56 -13.78
C HIS A 78 -24.89 -6.17 -12.33
N ASN A 79 -25.96 -5.74 -11.65
CA ASN A 79 -25.94 -5.38 -10.23
C ASN A 79 -26.25 -6.57 -9.30
N PHE A 80 -26.52 -7.74 -9.86
CA PHE A 80 -26.84 -8.97 -9.12
C PHE A 80 -26.00 -10.12 -9.68
N VAL A 81 -25.44 -10.96 -8.79
CA VAL A 81 -24.59 -12.09 -9.19
C VAL A 81 -25.37 -13.14 -9.98
N GLU A 82 -26.64 -13.33 -9.64
CA GLU A 82 -27.55 -14.29 -10.26
C GLU A 82 -27.91 -13.92 -11.71
N ASP A 83 -27.77 -12.65 -12.08
CA ASP A 83 -28.06 -12.15 -13.42
C ASP A 83 -26.83 -12.19 -14.35
N MET A 84 -25.64 -12.50 -13.81
CA MET A 84 -24.41 -12.58 -14.58
C MET A 84 -24.33 -13.86 -15.40
N ASP A 85 -23.91 -13.75 -16.65
CA ASP A 85 -23.47 -14.91 -17.41
C ASP A 85 -22.17 -15.51 -16.81
N PRO A 86 -21.78 -16.74 -17.18
CA PRO A 86 -20.57 -17.37 -16.63
C PRO A 86 -19.27 -16.58 -16.85
N ALA A 87 -19.16 -15.84 -17.95
CA ALA A 87 -17.96 -15.05 -18.26
C ALA A 87 -17.88 -13.81 -17.38
N GLU A 88 -18.98 -13.09 -17.25
CA GLU A 88 -19.10 -11.93 -16.37
C GLU A 88 -18.90 -12.30 -14.90
N ARG A 89 -19.48 -13.43 -14.45
CA ARG A 89 -19.28 -13.93 -13.09
C ARG A 89 -17.82 -14.25 -12.81
N SER A 90 -17.10 -14.77 -13.81
CA SER A 90 -15.66 -15.00 -13.72
C SER A 90 -14.88 -13.69 -13.61
N ASP A 91 -15.26 -12.67 -14.37
CA ASP A 91 -14.66 -11.34 -14.28
C ASP A 91 -14.96 -10.64 -12.94
N TYR A 92 -16.19 -10.78 -12.41
CA TYR A 92 -16.52 -10.31 -11.08
C TYR A 92 -15.66 -10.97 -10.00
N ALA A 93 -15.46 -12.29 -10.06
CA ALA A 93 -14.58 -13.00 -9.12
C ALA A 93 -13.13 -12.48 -9.17
N ARG A 94 -12.60 -12.21 -10.37
CA ARG A 94 -11.27 -11.62 -10.55
C ARG A 94 -11.20 -10.19 -10.02
N TYR A 95 -12.22 -9.37 -10.25
CA TYR A 95 -12.33 -8.05 -9.65
C TYR A 95 -12.24 -8.14 -8.12
N VAL A 96 -13.05 -9.01 -7.49
CA VAL A 96 -13.05 -9.18 -6.03
C VAL A 96 -11.67 -9.61 -5.53
N PHE A 97 -11.03 -10.56 -6.22
CA PHE A 97 -9.68 -11.03 -5.88
C PHE A 97 -8.67 -9.88 -5.87
N PHE A 98 -8.54 -9.13 -6.97
CA PHE A 98 -7.57 -8.05 -7.06
C PHE A 98 -7.91 -6.85 -6.16
N TYR A 99 -9.19 -6.57 -5.94
CA TYR A 99 -9.63 -5.55 -5.01
C TYR A 99 -9.21 -5.87 -3.57
N LYS A 100 -9.43 -7.13 -3.14
CA LYS A 100 -9.03 -7.63 -1.82
C LYS A 100 -7.52 -7.54 -1.63
N ASP A 101 -6.77 -8.04 -2.60
CA ASP A 101 -5.31 -7.94 -2.60
C ASP A 101 -4.85 -6.48 -2.55
N GLY A 102 -5.49 -5.60 -3.33
CA GLY A 102 -5.19 -4.17 -3.37
C GLY A 102 -5.28 -3.51 -2.00
N PHE A 103 -6.42 -3.64 -1.30
CA PHE A 103 -6.57 -2.97 -0.01
C PHE A 103 -5.68 -3.58 1.09
N ILE A 104 -5.35 -4.87 1.01
CA ILE A 104 -4.37 -5.50 1.91
C ILE A 104 -2.98 -4.90 1.66
N ARG A 105 -2.61 -4.75 0.39
CA ARG A 105 -1.32 -4.19 -0.05
C ARG A 105 -1.15 -2.72 0.31
N VAL A 106 -2.22 -1.93 0.36
CA VAL A 106 -2.16 -0.55 0.89
C VAL A 106 -1.58 -0.55 2.32
N PHE A 107 -2.16 -1.36 3.21
CA PHE A 107 -1.71 -1.37 4.62
C PHE A 107 -0.35 -2.05 4.78
N SER A 108 -0.10 -3.15 4.08
CA SER A 108 1.19 -3.84 4.20
C SER A 108 2.35 -2.98 3.67
N THR A 109 2.14 -2.20 2.61
CA THR A 109 3.14 -1.25 2.08
C THR A 109 3.43 -0.14 3.08
N LEU A 110 2.39 0.45 3.67
CA LEU A 110 2.56 1.47 4.73
C LEU A 110 3.30 0.88 5.94
N ASP A 111 2.95 -0.33 6.38
CA ASP A 111 3.58 -0.95 7.54
C ASP A 111 5.06 -1.29 7.28
N LYS A 112 5.40 -1.76 6.07
CA LYS A 112 6.81 -1.90 5.62
C LYS A 112 7.55 -0.56 5.66
N LEU A 113 6.91 0.53 5.21
CA LEU A 113 7.49 1.87 5.30
C LEU A 113 7.68 2.28 6.76
N GLY A 114 6.75 1.93 7.65
CA GLY A 114 6.90 2.13 9.08
C GLY A 114 8.19 1.51 9.63
N THR A 115 8.51 0.27 9.23
CA THR A 115 9.77 -0.40 9.60
C THR A 115 10.99 0.37 9.09
N VAL A 116 10.97 0.81 7.83
CA VAL A 116 12.05 1.62 7.25
C VAL A 116 12.23 2.95 7.98
N LEU A 117 11.16 3.68 8.24
CA LEU A 117 11.18 4.96 8.98
C LEU A 117 11.69 4.80 10.41
N ASN A 118 11.30 3.71 11.07
CA ASN A 118 11.76 3.42 12.42
C ASN A 118 13.28 3.28 12.48
N GLU A 119 13.84 2.62 11.47
CA GLU A 119 15.29 2.41 11.35
C GLU A 119 16.01 3.69 10.90
N LEU A 120 15.52 4.35 9.85
CA LEU A 120 16.14 5.56 9.29
C LEU A 120 16.25 6.71 10.29
N TYR A 121 15.32 6.81 11.24
CA TYR A 121 15.23 7.94 12.17
C TYR A 121 15.30 7.55 13.65
N ASP A 122 15.72 6.31 13.95
CA ASP A 122 15.82 5.75 15.32
C ASP A 122 14.58 6.06 16.18
N LEU A 123 13.39 5.78 15.65
CA LEU A 123 12.12 6.13 16.30
C LEU A 123 11.77 5.21 17.47
N LYS A 124 12.56 4.15 17.70
CA LYS A 124 12.42 3.19 18.82
C LYS A 124 11.01 2.58 18.95
N THR A 125 10.25 2.55 17.86
CA THR A 125 8.88 2.05 17.79
C THR A 125 8.84 0.54 18.08
N SER A 126 9.81 -0.20 17.56
CA SER A 126 9.98 -1.64 17.80
C SER A 126 10.21 -1.99 19.27
N LYS A 127 10.77 -1.07 20.08
CA LYS A 127 10.96 -1.26 21.52
C LYS A 127 9.65 -1.19 22.31
N VAL A 128 8.62 -0.56 21.75
CA VAL A 128 7.29 -0.44 22.37
C VAL A 128 6.39 -1.59 21.92
N LYS A 129 6.50 -2.04 20.67
CA LYS A 129 5.74 -3.18 20.13
C LYS A 129 6.50 -3.82 18.97
N ALA A 130 6.73 -5.14 19.01
CA ALA A 130 7.44 -5.85 17.94
C ALA A 130 6.75 -5.73 16.56
N HIS A 131 5.40 -5.75 16.56
CA HIS A 131 4.58 -5.53 15.36
C HIS A 131 3.79 -4.23 15.50
N PHE A 132 4.19 -3.21 14.75
CA PHE A 132 3.55 -1.90 14.76
C PHE A 132 3.08 -1.51 13.37
N SER A 133 1.98 -0.75 13.31
CA SER A 133 1.52 -0.17 12.05
C SER A 133 2.26 1.14 11.74
N TYR A 134 2.26 1.56 10.49
CA TYR A 134 2.66 2.90 10.06
C TYR A 134 2.08 4.04 10.94
N PHE A 135 0.81 3.93 11.31
CA PHE A 135 0.15 4.94 12.15
C PHE A 135 0.70 5.02 13.57
N THR A 136 1.37 3.97 14.05
CA THR A 136 2.13 4.01 15.30
C THR A 136 3.42 4.79 15.14
N VAL A 137 4.12 4.62 14.01
CA VAL A 137 5.31 5.41 13.66
C VAL A 137 4.99 6.89 13.54
N LEU A 138 3.88 7.26 12.91
CA LEU A 138 3.44 8.67 12.84
C LEU A 138 3.23 9.31 14.21
N ARG A 139 2.72 8.54 15.19
CA ARG A 139 2.60 9.03 16.56
C ARG A 139 3.96 9.21 17.22
N GLN A 140 4.94 8.37 16.89
CA GLN A 140 6.29 8.47 17.45
C GLN A 140 7.04 9.72 16.98
N PHE A 141 6.91 10.14 15.71
CA PHE A 141 7.47 11.41 15.26
C PHE A 141 7.02 12.59 16.15
N ARG A 142 5.73 12.63 16.50
CA ARG A 142 5.17 13.66 17.39
C ARG A 142 5.66 13.53 18.82
N TYR A 143 5.70 12.30 19.35
CA TYR A 143 6.10 12.03 20.72
C TYR A 143 7.57 12.37 20.98
N LEU A 144 8.47 11.92 20.10
CA LEU A 144 9.91 12.16 20.20
C LEU A 144 10.32 13.58 19.76
N LYS A 145 9.41 14.33 19.12
CA LYS A 145 9.64 15.67 18.55
C LYS A 145 10.83 15.70 17.57
N VAL A 146 11.06 14.59 16.87
CA VAL A 146 12.09 14.47 15.85
C VAL A 146 11.49 14.72 14.48
N HIS A 147 12.27 15.34 13.58
CA HIS A 147 11.86 15.61 12.20
C HIS A 147 10.44 16.22 12.09
N PRO A 148 10.13 17.32 12.80
CA PRO A 148 8.77 17.86 12.88
C PRO A 148 8.20 18.24 11.51
N ASP A 149 9.04 18.72 10.59
CA ASP A 149 8.65 19.03 9.21
C ASP A 149 8.13 17.78 8.47
N LEU A 150 8.88 16.67 8.49
CA LEU A 150 8.43 15.41 7.89
C LEU A 150 7.15 14.92 8.59
N GLY A 151 7.16 14.84 9.92
CA GLY A 151 6.01 14.35 10.69
C GLY A 151 4.72 15.11 10.39
N ASN A 152 4.78 16.44 10.29
CA ASN A 152 3.62 17.27 9.97
C ASN A 152 3.10 17.02 8.55
N ARG A 153 3.99 16.90 7.55
CA ARG A 153 3.60 16.59 6.17
C ARG A 153 2.90 15.23 6.08
N LEU A 154 3.44 14.21 6.77
CA LEU A 154 2.84 12.87 6.78
C LEU A 154 1.48 12.83 7.49
N VAL A 155 1.30 13.61 8.56
CA VAL A 155 -0.02 13.77 9.20
C VAL A 155 -1.00 14.46 8.27
N ALA A 156 -0.58 15.50 7.54
CA ALA A 156 -1.45 16.18 6.57
C ALA A 156 -1.90 15.23 5.45
N ILE A 157 -1.00 14.39 4.91
CA ILE A 157 -1.35 13.35 3.93
C ILE A 157 -2.38 12.38 4.53
N LYS A 158 -2.13 11.87 5.74
CA LYS A 158 -3.08 10.97 6.43
C LYS A 158 -4.47 11.58 6.59
N GLU A 159 -4.57 12.85 6.97
CA GLU A 159 -5.88 13.48 7.18
C GLU A 159 -6.64 13.71 5.87
N ARG A 160 -5.96 14.01 4.75
CA ARG A 160 -6.60 14.13 3.42
C ARG A 160 -7.28 12.83 2.98
N HIS A 161 -6.66 11.69 3.27
CA HIS A 161 -7.12 10.36 2.82
C HIS A 161 -7.93 9.59 3.88
N LYS A 162 -8.28 10.24 5.00
CA LYS A 162 -8.81 9.59 6.20
C LYS A 162 -10.06 8.75 5.97
N GLU A 163 -11.01 9.26 5.17
CA GLU A 163 -12.30 8.60 4.96
C GLU A 163 -12.14 7.29 4.18
N ALA A 164 -11.49 7.34 3.00
CA ALA A 164 -11.19 6.16 2.20
C ALA A 164 -10.39 5.13 3.00
N MET A 165 -9.36 5.57 3.74
CA MET A 165 -8.55 4.67 4.56
C MET A 165 -9.33 4.03 5.72
N ALA A 166 -10.34 4.70 6.28
CA ALA A 166 -11.21 4.11 7.29
C ALA A 166 -12.07 2.98 6.70
N VAL A 167 -12.62 3.18 5.48
CA VAL A 167 -13.36 2.15 4.75
C VAL A 167 -12.47 0.96 4.42
N LEU A 168 -11.32 1.19 3.80
CA LEU A 168 -10.37 0.13 3.45
C LEU A 168 -9.89 -0.64 4.68
N ARG A 169 -9.68 0.04 5.82
CA ARG A 169 -9.26 -0.61 7.07
C ARG A 169 -10.36 -1.51 7.61
N LYS A 170 -11.62 -1.06 7.59
CA LYS A 170 -12.77 -1.87 8.00
C LYS A 170 -12.86 -3.12 7.14
N ARG A 171 -12.81 -2.98 5.81
CA ARG A 171 -12.82 -4.08 4.85
C ARG A 171 -11.68 -5.07 5.07
N ARG A 172 -10.44 -4.57 5.24
CA ARG A 172 -9.28 -5.40 5.52
C ARG A 172 -9.42 -6.20 6.81
N ASN A 173 -9.91 -5.57 7.86
CA ASN A 173 -10.13 -6.28 9.13
C ASN A 173 -11.20 -7.37 8.96
N THR A 174 -12.32 -7.04 8.32
CA THR A 174 -13.39 -7.99 8.01
C THR A 174 -12.88 -9.16 7.16
N GLU A 175 -12.10 -8.90 6.11
CA GLU A 175 -11.51 -9.94 5.26
C GLU A 175 -10.56 -10.85 6.05
N ILE A 176 -9.66 -10.29 6.85
CA ILE A 176 -8.76 -11.08 7.70
C ILE A 176 -9.56 -11.89 8.71
N HIS A 177 -10.65 -11.35 9.26
CA HIS A 177 -11.53 -12.13 10.12
C HIS A 177 -12.16 -13.30 9.37
N TYR A 178 -12.69 -13.08 8.17
CA TYR A 178 -13.30 -14.13 7.35
C TYR A 178 -12.31 -15.21 6.90
N MET A 179 -11.11 -14.84 6.45
CA MET A 179 -10.05 -15.79 6.12
C MET A 179 -9.66 -16.66 7.32
N ASN A 180 -9.72 -16.11 8.53
CA ASN A 180 -9.43 -16.86 9.76
C ASN A 180 -10.61 -17.72 10.25
N SER A 181 -11.84 -17.47 9.74
CA SER A 181 -13.07 -18.16 10.15
C SER A 181 -13.75 -18.94 9.02
N GLU A 182 -13.06 -19.21 7.90
CA GLU A 182 -13.60 -19.71 6.62
C GLU A 182 -14.66 -20.83 6.75
N MET A 183 -14.52 -21.76 7.69
CA MET A 183 -15.48 -22.86 7.88
C MET A 183 -16.87 -22.44 8.41
N GLN A 184 -17.00 -21.31 9.12
CA GLN A 184 -18.30 -20.85 9.64
C GLN A 184 -19.08 -19.99 8.64
N ASP A 185 -18.44 -19.52 7.57
CA ASP A 185 -18.98 -18.48 6.69
C ASP A 185 -19.65 -19.03 5.41
N ASP A 186 -19.27 -20.24 4.96
CA ASP A 186 -20.01 -20.98 3.93
C ASP A 186 -21.49 -21.21 4.32
N LEU A 187 -21.77 -21.27 5.64
CA LEU A 187 -23.12 -21.32 6.20
C LEU A 187 -23.84 -19.96 6.13
N TRP A 188 -23.12 -18.85 6.27
CA TRP A 188 -23.67 -17.49 6.22
C TRP A 188 -24.04 -17.05 4.80
N GLN A 189 -23.19 -17.34 3.80
CA GLN A 189 -23.51 -17.09 2.39
C GLN A 189 -24.73 -17.91 1.92
N ARG A 190 -24.88 -19.15 2.39
CA ARG A 190 -26.09 -19.95 2.15
C ARG A 190 -27.33 -19.34 2.79
N HIS A 191 -27.20 -18.69 3.95
CA HIS A 191 -28.31 -18.00 4.61
C HIS A 191 -28.73 -16.70 3.90
N GLN A 192 -27.83 -15.95 3.27
CA GLN A 192 -28.22 -14.77 2.49
C GLN A 192 -28.93 -15.13 1.17
N ALA A 193 -28.50 -16.19 0.48
CA ALA A 193 -29.16 -16.69 -0.73
C ALA A 193 -30.61 -17.19 -0.48
N LEU A 194 -30.96 -17.50 0.77
CA LEU A 194 -32.33 -17.87 1.19
C LEU A 194 -33.30 -16.67 1.22
N HIS A 195 -32.82 -15.42 1.12
CA HIS A 195 -33.63 -14.20 1.30
C HIS A 195 -33.74 -13.28 0.06
N GLY A 196 -33.22 -13.67 -1.10
CA GLY A 196 -33.34 -12.90 -2.35
C GLY A 196 -32.05 -12.88 -3.18
N LYS A 197 -32.05 -12.12 -4.29
CA LYS A 197 -30.85 -11.89 -5.10
C LYS A 197 -29.82 -11.08 -4.29
N ILE A 198 -28.55 -11.45 -4.39
CA ILE A 198 -27.46 -10.72 -3.72
C ILE A 198 -27.11 -9.49 -4.57
N GLU A 199 -27.55 -8.31 -4.11
CA GLU A 199 -27.17 -7.03 -4.72
C GLU A 199 -25.68 -6.77 -4.49
N LEU A 200 -24.99 -6.37 -5.56
CA LEU A 200 -23.60 -5.97 -5.49
C LEU A 200 -23.47 -4.65 -4.74
N GLU A 201 -22.51 -4.57 -3.83
CA GLU A 201 -22.05 -3.29 -3.28
C GLU A 201 -21.56 -2.36 -4.40
N ASP A 202 -21.52 -1.05 -4.17
CA ASP A 202 -21.04 -0.07 -5.15
C ASP A 202 -19.55 -0.28 -5.47
N LEU A 203 -19.30 -1.06 -6.53
CA LEU A 203 -17.96 -1.47 -6.94
C LEU A 203 -17.12 -0.29 -7.45
N ASP A 204 -17.76 0.77 -7.97
CA ASP A 204 -17.03 1.96 -8.42
C ASP A 204 -16.57 2.80 -7.22
N ARG A 205 -17.40 2.88 -6.18
CA ARG A 205 -16.98 3.48 -4.91
C ARG A 205 -15.81 2.72 -4.30
N HIS A 206 -15.83 1.40 -4.36
CA HIS A 206 -14.73 0.58 -3.85
C HIS A 206 -13.42 0.87 -4.57
N LEU A 207 -13.45 0.97 -5.91
CA LEU A 207 -12.27 1.34 -6.67
C LEU A 207 -11.79 2.75 -6.34
N ARG A 208 -12.69 3.73 -6.19
CA ARG A 208 -12.32 5.09 -5.77
C ARG A 208 -11.66 5.09 -4.39
N ASP A 209 -12.17 4.31 -3.44
CA ASP A 209 -11.54 4.18 -2.11
C ASP A 209 -10.15 3.53 -2.21
N LEU A 210 -10.00 2.49 -3.03
CA LEU A 210 -8.69 1.83 -3.26
C LEU A 210 -7.70 2.76 -3.96
N GLU A 211 -8.14 3.52 -4.95
CA GLU A 211 -7.35 4.53 -5.66
C GLU A 211 -6.87 5.62 -4.68
N ASN A 212 -7.73 6.12 -3.80
CA ASN A 212 -7.31 7.04 -2.73
C ASN A 212 -6.28 6.40 -1.79
N GLY A 213 -6.45 5.12 -1.42
CA GLY A 213 -5.46 4.39 -0.64
C GLY A 213 -4.11 4.28 -1.36
N TYR A 214 -4.11 4.02 -2.66
CA TYR A 214 -2.91 4.01 -3.50
C TYR A 214 -2.25 5.40 -3.59
N LEU A 215 -3.02 6.46 -3.82
CA LEU A 215 -2.51 7.84 -3.85
C LEU A 215 -1.88 8.22 -2.51
N MET A 216 -2.51 7.88 -1.38
CA MET A 216 -1.93 8.09 -0.06
C MET A 216 -0.56 7.40 0.07
N VAL A 217 -0.44 6.16 -0.39
CA VAL A 217 0.83 5.41 -0.35
C VAL A 217 1.89 6.13 -1.17
N CYS A 218 1.58 6.53 -2.40
CA CYS A 218 2.52 7.25 -3.27
C CYS A 218 2.96 8.59 -2.65
N GLU A 219 2.03 9.45 -2.24
CA GLU A 219 2.32 10.75 -1.63
C GLU A 219 3.19 10.60 -0.37
N THR A 220 2.89 9.56 0.43
CA THR A 220 3.63 9.25 1.65
C THR A 220 5.07 8.84 1.32
N LEU A 221 5.25 7.89 0.40
CA LEU A 221 6.57 7.40 -0.01
C LEU A 221 7.38 8.53 -0.64
N GLU A 222 6.82 9.26 -1.61
CA GLU A 222 7.48 10.41 -2.24
C GLU A 222 7.96 11.41 -1.20
N THR A 223 7.08 11.80 -0.27
CA THR A 223 7.41 12.76 0.78
C THR A 223 8.56 12.27 1.67
N VAL A 224 8.53 11.01 2.09
CA VAL A 224 9.58 10.41 2.94
C VAL A 224 10.92 10.38 2.21
N PHE A 225 10.94 9.85 0.99
CA PHE A 225 12.19 9.62 0.28
C PHE A 225 12.78 10.92 -0.27
N ASN A 226 11.97 11.90 -0.71
CA ASN A 226 12.46 13.23 -1.02
C ASN A 226 13.08 13.92 0.19
N TYR A 227 12.39 13.91 1.34
CA TYR A 227 12.93 14.45 2.58
C TYR A 227 14.25 13.76 2.99
N THR A 228 14.31 12.44 2.86
CA THR A 228 15.52 11.65 3.16
C THR A 228 16.68 12.04 2.24
N ASN A 229 16.44 12.13 0.93
CA ASN A 229 17.43 12.51 -0.06
C ASN A 229 17.97 13.93 0.19
N GLU A 230 17.09 14.89 0.47
CA GLU A 230 17.48 16.27 0.78
C GLU A 230 18.33 16.35 2.05
N ARG A 231 17.92 15.62 3.09
CA ARG A 231 18.68 15.57 4.36
C ARG A 231 20.06 14.95 4.14
N TRP A 232 20.15 13.87 3.37
CA TRP A 232 21.42 13.22 3.08
C TRP A 232 22.40 14.18 2.40
N LYS A 233 21.94 14.92 1.37
CA LYS A 233 22.75 15.95 0.70
C LYS A 233 23.28 17.01 1.67
N LYS A 234 22.46 17.47 2.61
CA LYS A 234 22.85 18.47 3.62
C LYS A 234 23.87 17.94 4.62
N VAL A 235 23.79 16.65 4.97
CA VAL A 235 24.74 16.00 5.89
C VAL A 235 26.06 15.71 5.19
N SER A 236 26.02 15.23 3.94
CA SER A 236 27.25 14.91 3.16
C SER A 236 28.00 16.13 2.62
N ALA A 237 27.41 17.33 2.65
CA ALA A 237 28.07 18.58 2.25
C ALA A 237 28.79 19.29 3.40
N LYS A 238 28.67 18.75 4.64
CA LYS A 238 29.42 19.20 5.81
C LYS A 238 30.58 18.25 6.09
#